data_AF-A0A7W9UJF0-F1
#
_entry.id   AF-A0A7W9UJF0-F1
#
_cell.length_a   1.000
_cell.length_b   1.000
_cell.length_c   1.000
_cell.angle_alpha   90.00
_cell.angle_beta   90.00
_cell.angle_gamma   90.00
#
_symmetry.space_group_name_H-M   'P 1'
#
loop_
_entity.id
_entity.type
_entity.pdbx_description
1 polymer ?
#
loop_
_entity_poly.entity_id
_entity_poly.type
_entity_poly.pdbx_seq_one_letter_code
_entity_poly.pdbx_strand_id
1 'polypeptide(L)'
;MVDLGWNDVWRPRAGRLTTWTVLPSARAAMLRAPVCAGPVPSWQQRYMRATHRLAGTNCPHGRLHVVEFDIDGYPRIAAMTRAVTALVRRHDMFRSWLSVEPDDRVVRHMLDPDDVELVATVRWDVTGAGIGEMVRTSVPDALHWDCFGFGVIEHEHSFTTYVAVDRLHRGGLTAVSIETELRALYRRELCDGGGRSRRPADYCRSATPIA
;
A
#
# COMPACT_ATOMS: atom_id res chain seq x y z
N MET A 1 -14.77 19.27 12.16
CA MET A 1 -13.82 18.55 13.03
C MET A 1 -13.46 17.26 12.33
N VAL A 2 -12.21 17.09 11.89
CA VAL A 2 -11.75 15.77 11.42
C VAL A 2 -11.52 14.97 12.68
N ASP A 3 -12.24 13.88 12.84
CA ASP A 3 -11.94 12.90 13.88
C ASP A 3 -10.60 12.24 13.53
N LEU A 4 -9.54 12.69 14.22
CA LEU A 4 -8.17 12.19 14.13
C LEU A 4 -7.98 10.92 14.97
N GLY A 5 -9.10 10.30 15.39
CA GLY A 5 -9.22 9.30 16.41
C GLY A 5 -8.29 8.10 16.35
N TRP A 6 -8.03 7.66 17.59
CA TRP A 6 -7.72 6.33 18.11
C TRP A 6 -6.36 5.71 17.75
N ASN A 7 -5.47 5.70 18.76
CA ASN A 7 -4.19 4.99 18.76
C ASN A 7 -4.43 3.49 19.02
N ASP A 8 -5.03 2.77 18.08
CA ASP A 8 -4.88 1.30 18.09
C ASP A 8 -3.48 0.96 17.58
N VAL A 9 -2.58 0.78 18.55
CA VAL A 9 -1.26 0.23 18.28
C VAL A 9 -1.46 -1.22 17.85
N TRP A 10 -1.33 -1.49 16.56
CA TRP A 10 -1.29 -2.85 16.04
C TRP A 10 -0.12 -3.61 16.68
N ARG A 11 -0.39 -4.77 17.29
CA ARG A 11 0.56 -5.57 18.05
C ARG A 11 0.53 -7.02 17.56
N PRO A 12 1.16 -7.32 16.41
CA PRO A 12 1.18 -8.68 15.90
C PRO A 12 2.06 -9.57 16.77
N ARG A 13 1.90 -10.89 16.60
CA ARG A 13 2.79 -11.88 17.21
C ARG A 13 4.23 -11.67 16.74
N ALA A 14 5.20 -11.89 17.63
CA ALA A 14 6.61 -11.81 17.29
C ALA A 14 7.02 -12.87 16.25
N GLY A 15 8.01 -12.54 15.43
CA GLY A 15 8.53 -13.43 14.40
C GLY A 15 9.53 -12.71 13.50
N ARG A 16 10.01 -13.40 12.46
CA ARG A 16 10.95 -12.83 11.49
C ARG A 16 10.19 -12.00 10.46
N LEU A 17 10.53 -10.72 10.36
CA LEU A 17 9.83 -9.76 9.51
C LEU A 17 10.48 -9.66 8.13
N THR A 18 9.69 -9.86 7.08
CA THR A 18 10.06 -9.44 5.72
C THR A 18 9.08 -8.39 5.24
N THR A 19 9.57 -7.26 4.74
CA THR A 19 8.74 -6.15 4.25
C THR A 19 8.97 -5.93 2.77
N TRP A 20 7.94 -5.56 2.02
CA TRP A 20 8.08 -5.09 0.66
C TRP A 20 8.02 -3.57 0.62
N THR A 21 9.05 -2.98 0.05
CA THR A 21 9.13 -1.55 -0.23
C THR A 21 9.23 -1.33 -1.72
N VAL A 22 8.74 -0.18 -2.17
CA VAL A 22 8.84 0.20 -3.57
C VAL A 22 10.29 0.47 -3.95
N LEU A 23 10.72 0.06 -5.15
CA LEU A 23 12.06 0.38 -5.62
C LEU A 23 12.24 1.90 -5.83
N PRO A 24 13.46 2.43 -5.63
CA PRO A 24 13.76 3.82 -5.98
C PRO A 24 13.44 4.19 -7.43
N SER A 25 13.59 3.25 -8.38
CA SER A 25 13.23 3.43 -9.79
C SER A 25 11.74 3.68 -9.98
N ALA A 26 10.88 2.87 -9.34
CA ALA A 26 9.44 3.05 -9.37
C ALA A 26 9.02 4.35 -8.68
N ARG A 27 9.69 4.74 -7.58
CA ARG A 27 9.46 6.06 -6.95
C ARG A 27 9.81 7.21 -7.91
N ALA A 28 10.91 7.10 -8.66
CA ALA A 28 11.29 8.09 -9.65
C ALA A 28 10.33 8.13 -10.86
N ALA A 29 9.82 6.98 -11.30
CA ALA A 29 8.78 6.91 -12.32
C ALA A 29 7.48 7.60 -11.84
N MET A 30 7.13 7.41 -10.56
CA MET A 30 5.94 8.01 -9.98
C MET A 30 5.98 9.53 -9.93
N LEU A 31 7.13 10.14 -9.66
CA LEU A 31 7.29 11.59 -9.72
C LEU A 31 7.06 12.16 -11.13
N ARG A 32 7.15 11.32 -12.17
CA ARG A 32 6.88 11.67 -13.56
C ARG A 32 5.52 11.17 -14.06
N ALA A 33 4.73 10.54 -13.18
CA ALA A 33 3.44 9.99 -13.55
C ALA A 33 2.49 11.11 -14.02
N PRO A 34 1.79 10.92 -15.14
CA PRO A 34 0.91 11.94 -15.70
C PRO A 34 -0.26 12.24 -14.75
N VAL A 35 -0.79 13.45 -14.89
CA VAL A 35 -2.03 13.85 -14.22
C VAL A 35 -3.17 12.98 -14.72
N CYS A 36 -3.94 12.43 -13.79
CA CYS A 36 -5.15 11.67 -14.03
C CYS A 36 -6.36 12.56 -13.77
N ALA A 37 -7.24 12.73 -14.77
CA ALA A 37 -8.43 13.58 -14.67
C ALA A 37 -9.56 13.00 -13.78
N GLY A 38 -9.34 11.84 -13.15
CA GLY A 38 -10.34 11.22 -12.27
C GLY A 38 -10.64 12.08 -11.05
N PRO A 39 -11.91 12.21 -10.64
CA PRO A 39 -12.28 13.06 -9.50
C PRO A 39 -11.61 12.57 -8.22
N VAL A 40 -11.05 13.51 -7.44
CA VAL A 40 -10.55 13.23 -6.09
C VAL A 40 -11.69 13.49 -5.09
N PRO A 41 -12.17 12.46 -4.36
CA PRO A 41 -13.16 12.62 -3.30
C PRO A 41 -12.85 13.77 -2.34
N SER A 42 -13.89 14.54 -1.99
CA SER A 42 -13.77 15.74 -1.15
C SER A 42 -13.07 15.48 0.20
N TRP A 43 -13.28 14.29 0.78
CA TRP A 43 -12.62 13.89 2.01
C TRP A 43 -11.12 13.64 1.83
N GLN A 44 -10.69 13.05 0.71
CA GLN A 44 -9.26 12.86 0.39
C GLN A 44 -8.59 14.21 0.18
N GLN A 45 -9.25 15.13 -0.53
CA GLN A 45 -8.71 16.48 -0.70
C GLN A 45 -8.52 17.20 0.64
N ARG A 46 -9.52 17.13 1.52
CA ARG A 46 -9.43 17.73 2.86
C ARG A 46 -8.32 17.08 3.70
N TYR A 47 -8.16 15.76 3.60
CA TYR A 47 -7.11 15.03 4.28
C TYR A 47 -5.72 15.46 3.78
N MET A 48 -5.51 15.48 2.46
CA MET A 48 -4.26 15.92 1.84
C MET A 48 -3.87 17.34 2.24
N ARG A 49 -4.80 18.30 2.18
CA ARG A 49 -4.54 19.69 2.60
C ARG A 49 -4.16 19.79 4.07
N ALA A 50 -4.83 19.02 4.94
CA ALA A 50 -4.49 18.98 6.36
C ALA A 50 -3.08 18.41 6.58
N THR A 51 -2.76 17.27 5.94
CA THR A 51 -1.43 16.64 6.01
C THR A 51 -0.35 17.58 5.49
N HIS A 52 -0.57 18.27 4.37
CA HIS A 52 0.38 19.22 3.80
C HIS A 52 0.67 20.40 4.75
N ARG A 53 -0.36 20.97 5.40
CA ARG A 53 -0.19 22.05 6.38
C ARG A 53 0.52 21.62 7.66
N LEU A 54 0.42 20.34 8.00
CA LEU A 54 1.07 19.74 9.17
C LEU A 54 2.44 19.13 8.84
N ALA A 55 2.89 19.20 7.58
CA ALA A 55 4.18 18.66 7.17
C ALA A 55 5.31 19.29 8.00
N GLY A 56 6.22 18.46 8.52
CA GLY A 56 7.30 18.91 9.39
C GLY A 56 6.90 19.14 10.86
N THR A 57 5.63 18.95 11.23
CA THR A 57 5.21 18.95 12.64
C THR A 57 5.22 17.53 13.21
N ASN A 58 5.54 17.39 14.50
CA ASN A 58 5.58 16.09 15.18
C ASN A 58 4.18 15.67 15.65
N CYS A 59 3.21 15.63 14.74
CA CYS A 59 1.82 15.28 15.05
C CYS A 59 1.64 13.74 15.00
N PRO A 60 1.43 13.07 16.15
CA PRO A 60 1.19 11.63 16.17
C PRO A 60 -0.26 11.39 15.77
N HIS A 61 -0.48 10.91 14.54
CA HIS A 61 -1.80 10.50 14.09
C HIS A 61 -1.85 8.98 13.96
N GLY A 62 -2.94 8.37 14.43
CA GLY A 62 -3.37 7.03 14.04
C GLY A 62 -3.65 7.02 12.54
N ARG A 63 -2.57 6.86 11.76
CA ARG A 63 -2.54 7.12 10.32
C ARG A 63 -2.75 5.87 9.49
N LEU A 64 -2.40 4.70 10.03
CA LEU A 64 -2.41 3.45 9.29
C LEU A 64 -3.66 2.64 9.60
N HIS A 65 -4.25 2.10 8.55
CA HIS A 65 -5.18 0.99 8.61
C HIS A 65 -4.42 -0.28 8.23
N VAL A 66 -4.41 -1.28 9.12
CA VAL A 66 -3.71 -2.55 8.91
C VAL A 66 -4.73 -3.67 8.74
N VAL A 67 -4.61 -4.42 7.66
CA VAL A 67 -5.29 -5.70 7.46
C VAL A 67 -4.25 -6.79 7.66
N GLU A 68 -4.52 -7.76 8.52
CA GLU A 68 -3.65 -8.91 8.76
C GLU A 68 -4.40 -10.22 8.66
N PHE A 69 -3.70 -11.28 8.26
CA PHE A 69 -4.25 -12.63 8.17
C PHE A 69 -3.15 -13.69 8.13
N ASP A 70 -3.44 -14.89 8.63
CA ASP A 70 -2.47 -15.98 8.72
C ASP A 70 -2.52 -16.94 7.53
N ILE A 71 -1.36 -17.46 7.14
CA ILE A 71 -1.19 -18.55 6.17
C ILE A 71 -0.32 -19.65 6.81
N ASP A 72 -0.71 -20.91 6.61
CA ASP A 72 0.04 -22.07 7.10
C ASP A 72 1.34 -22.32 6.33
N GLY A 73 2.34 -22.85 7.03
CA GLY A 73 3.65 -23.20 6.48
C GLY A 73 4.65 -22.03 6.50
N TYR A 74 5.70 -22.17 5.69
CA TYR A 74 6.76 -21.16 5.58
C TYR A 74 6.54 -20.23 4.37
N PRO A 75 6.79 -18.91 4.51
CA PRO A 75 6.56 -17.96 3.43
C PRO A 75 7.54 -18.19 2.27
N ARG A 76 7.02 -18.44 1.06
CA ARG A 76 7.81 -18.47 -0.18
C ARG A 76 7.99 -17.04 -0.68
N ILE A 77 9.02 -16.35 -0.18
CA ILE A 77 9.26 -14.92 -0.42
C ILE A 77 9.19 -14.55 -1.91
N ALA A 78 9.79 -15.33 -2.81
CA ALA A 78 9.73 -15.04 -4.25
C ALA A 78 8.29 -15.06 -4.82
N ALA A 79 7.44 -15.99 -4.37
CA ALA A 79 6.04 -16.05 -4.78
C ALA A 79 5.23 -14.89 -4.16
N MET A 80 5.50 -14.56 -2.89
CA MET A 80 4.84 -13.42 -2.23
C MET A 80 5.23 -12.08 -2.87
N THR A 81 6.50 -11.90 -3.27
CA THR A 81 6.94 -10.71 -4.03
C THR A 81 6.13 -10.54 -5.31
N ARG A 82 5.94 -11.61 -6.08
CA ARG A 82 5.15 -11.57 -7.32
C ARG A 82 3.67 -11.30 -7.04
N ALA A 83 3.11 -11.91 -6.01
CA ALA A 83 1.72 -11.71 -5.60
C ALA A 83 1.45 -10.26 -5.15
N VAL A 84 2.30 -9.70 -4.29
CA VAL A 84 2.21 -8.29 -3.84
C VAL A 84 2.38 -7.34 -5.03
N THR A 85 3.35 -7.59 -5.91
CA THR A 85 3.55 -6.77 -7.12
C THR A 85 2.33 -6.82 -8.02
N ALA A 86 1.74 -7.99 -8.24
CA ALA A 86 0.51 -8.14 -9.02
C ALA A 86 -0.67 -7.41 -8.39
N LEU A 87 -0.81 -7.44 -7.06
CA LEU A 87 -1.84 -6.72 -6.33
C LEU A 87 -1.71 -5.19 -6.53
N VAL A 88 -0.49 -4.65 -6.36
CA VAL A 88 -0.20 -3.23 -6.57
C VAL A 88 -0.51 -2.83 -8.01
N ARG A 89 -0.10 -3.64 -8.99
CA ARG A 89 -0.37 -3.37 -10.42
C ARG A 89 -1.86 -3.35 -10.75
N ARG A 90 -2.65 -4.20 -10.10
CA ARG A 90 -4.06 -4.38 -10.41
C ARG A 90 -4.94 -3.25 -9.87
N HIS A 91 -4.58 -2.65 -8.74
CA HIS A 91 -5.44 -1.69 -8.06
C HIS A 91 -4.93 -0.26 -8.18
N ASP A 92 -5.75 0.60 -8.78
CA ASP A 92 -5.50 2.04 -8.92
C ASP A 92 -5.14 2.73 -7.60
N MET A 93 -5.67 2.25 -6.47
CA MET A 93 -5.36 2.84 -5.16
C MET A 93 -3.88 2.76 -4.81
N PHE A 94 -3.16 1.71 -5.25
CA PHE A 94 -1.72 1.59 -5.02
C PHE A 94 -0.88 2.20 -6.14
N ARG A 95 -1.48 2.56 -7.28
CA ARG A 95 -0.80 3.20 -8.43
C ARG A 95 -1.10 4.68 -8.58
N SER A 96 -1.93 5.25 -7.71
CA SER A 96 -2.21 6.69 -7.74
C SER A 96 -1.72 7.37 -6.48
N TRP A 97 -1.28 8.60 -6.66
CA TRP A 97 -0.88 9.49 -5.57
C TRP A 97 -1.48 10.86 -5.79
N LEU A 98 -1.53 11.64 -4.73
CA LEU A 98 -2.10 12.98 -4.73
C LEU A 98 -1.00 13.99 -4.41
N SER A 99 -0.86 15.02 -5.24
CA SER A 99 -0.07 16.21 -4.91
C SER A 99 -0.97 17.30 -4.34
N VAL A 100 -0.39 18.20 -3.55
CA VAL A 100 -1.00 19.48 -3.19
C VAL A 100 -0.21 20.55 -3.92
N GLU A 101 -0.86 21.23 -4.87
CA GLU A 101 -0.26 22.29 -5.67
C GLU A 101 -0.12 23.60 -4.85
N PRO A 102 0.70 24.57 -5.30
CA PRO A 102 0.90 25.84 -4.59
C PRO A 102 -0.39 26.65 -4.35
N ASP A 103 -1.43 26.40 -5.14
CA ASP A 103 -2.75 27.02 -5.02
C ASP A 103 -3.76 26.19 -4.21
N ASP A 104 -3.28 25.21 -3.42
CA ASP A 104 -4.06 24.32 -2.54
C ASP A 104 -4.99 23.35 -3.31
N ARG A 105 -4.85 23.27 -4.64
CA ARG A 105 -5.50 22.22 -5.45
C ARG A 105 -4.86 20.87 -5.18
N VAL A 106 -5.71 19.84 -5.11
CA VAL A 106 -5.26 18.46 -4.96
C VAL A 106 -5.36 17.78 -6.32
N VAL A 107 -4.22 17.36 -6.85
CA VAL A 107 -4.12 16.77 -8.19
C VAL A 107 -3.81 15.28 -8.04
N ARG A 108 -4.49 14.44 -8.83
CA ARG A 108 -4.24 13.00 -8.86
C ARG A 108 -3.29 12.68 -10.00
N HIS A 109 -2.32 11.83 -9.71
CA HIS A 109 -1.41 11.25 -10.68
C HIS A 109 -1.60 9.74 -10.70
N MET A 110 -1.29 9.10 -11.83
CA MET A 110 -1.43 7.65 -11.98
C MET A 110 -0.22 7.06 -12.71
N LEU A 111 0.42 6.10 -12.06
CA LEU A 111 1.53 5.34 -12.63
C LEU A 111 1.01 4.20 -13.51
N ASP A 112 1.75 3.97 -14.60
CA ASP A 112 1.56 2.80 -15.44
C ASP A 112 1.83 1.52 -14.62
N PRO A 113 0.97 0.49 -14.68
CA PRO A 113 1.23 -0.77 -13.99
C PRO A 113 2.58 -1.40 -14.33
N ASP A 114 3.12 -1.22 -15.53
CA ASP A 114 4.40 -1.82 -15.93
C ASP A 114 5.59 -1.15 -15.23
N ASP A 115 5.44 0.08 -14.74
CA ASP A 115 6.47 0.81 -13.97
C ASP A 115 6.46 0.47 -12.47
N VAL A 116 5.54 -0.38 -12.00
CA VAL A 116 5.50 -0.83 -10.61
C VAL A 116 6.51 -1.94 -10.40
N GLU A 117 7.42 -1.74 -9.44
CA GLU A 117 8.34 -2.77 -8.97
C GLU A 117 8.52 -2.68 -7.44
N LEU A 118 8.43 -3.83 -6.76
CA LEU A 118 8.64 -3.95 -5.32
C LEU A 118 9.78 -4.94 -5.01
N VAL A 119 10.56 -4.62 -3.98
CA VAL A 119 11.66 -5.47 -3.51
C VAL A 119 11.38 -5.95 -2.10
N ALA A 120 11.64 -7.24 -1.86
CA ALA A 120 11.59 -7.81 -0.52
C ALA A 120 12.85 -7.41 0.25
N THR A 121 12.65 -6.81 1.43
CA THR A 121 13.72 -6.52 2.39
C THR A 121 13.51 -7.39 3.62
N VAL A 122 14.46 -8.29 3.88
CA VAL A 122 14.44 -9.14 5.06
C VAL A 122 15.00 -8.37 6.25
N ARG A 123 14.25 -8.33 7.35
CA ARG A 123 14.70 -7.79 8.64
C ARG A 123 14.78 -8.95 9.64
N TRP A 124 16.00 -9.32 10.01
CA TRP A 124 16.23 -10.42 10.93
C TRP A 124 16.00 -9.95 12.37
N ASP A 125 15.31 -10.81 13.13
CA ASP A 125 15.16 -10.78 14.58
C ASP A 125 14.63 -9.48 15.20
N VAL A 126 13.36 -9.16 14.94
CA VAL A 126 12.64 -8.09 15.65
C VAL A 126 12.11 -8.66 16.97
N THR A 127 13.01 -8.87 17.95
CA THR A 127 12.62 -9.23 19.31
C THR A 127 12.31 -7.97 20.14
N GLY A 128 11.14 -7.96 20.78
CA GLY A 128 10.76 -7.00 21.84
C GLY A 128 10.30 -5.60 21.39
N ALA A 129 10.96 -4.95 20.43
CA ALA A 129 10.59 -3.61 19.98
C ALA A 129 9.52 -3.67 18.86
N GLY A 130 8.28 -3.97 19.27
CA GLY A 130 7.01 -3.82 18.55
C GLY A 130 7.06 -3.71 17.03
N ILE A 131 6.95 -4.83 16.30
CA ILE A 131 6.78 -4.87 14.83
C ILE A 131 5.79 -3.82 14.32
N GLY A 132 4.68 -3.59 15.06
CA GLY A 132 3.72 -2.54 14.70
C GLY A 132 4.28 -1.13 14.67
N GLU A 133 5.17 -0.78 15.61
CA GLU A 133 5.89 0.50 15.63
C GLU A 133 6.87 0.61 14.46
N MET A 134 7.57 -0.48 14.13
CA MET A 134 8.45 -0.54 12.97
C MET A 134 7.68 -0.34 11.66
N VAL A 135 6.52 -0.98 11.52
CA VAL A 135 5.64 -0.79 10.36
C VAL A 135 5.11 0.65 10.33
N ARG A 136 4.68 1.18 11.49
CA ARG A 136 4.19 2.56 11.61
C ARG A 136 5.21 3.60 11.16
N THR A 137 6.47 3.43 11.53
CA THR A 137 7.57 4.36 11.21
C THR A 137 8.14 4.16 9.82
N SER A 138 8.04 2.95 9.24
CA SER A 138 8.57 2.66 7.91
C SER A 138 7.62 3.00 6.77
N VAL A 139 6.31 3.02 7.00
CA VAL A 139 5.34 3.48 6.00
C VAL A 139 5.35 5.02 5.98
N PRO A 140 5.57 5.67 4.83
CA PRO A 140 5.44 7.12 4.65
C PRO A 140 4.00 7.65 4.78
N ASP A 141 3.84 8.96 5.00
CA ASP A 141 2.53 9.62 5.04
C ASP A 141 1.92 9.84 3.65
N ALA A 142 0.67 10.28 3.64
CA ALA A 142 -0.11 10.57 2.44
C ALA A 142 0.53 11.56 1.44
N LEU A 143 1.58 12.32 1.81
CA LEU A 143 2.30 13.17 0.86
C LEU A 143 3.27 12.37 -0.02
N HIS A 144 3.52 11.12 0.35
CA HIS A 144 4.33 10.18 -0.40
C HIS A 144 3.41 9.17 -1.08
N TRP A 145 3.75 8.81 -2.32
CA TRP A 145 2.98 7.80 -3.05
C TRP A 145 2.95 6.46 -2.31
N ASP A 146 4.11 5.99 -1.85
CA ASP A 146 4.27 4.69 -1.21
C ASP A 146 3.82 4.72 0.26
N CYS A 147 2.74 5.45 0.58
CA CYS A 147 2.07 5.50 1.87
C CYS A 147 1.31 4.21 2.20
N PHE A 148 1.88 3.07 1.80
CA PHE A 148 1.43 1.72 2.06
C PHE A 148 2.64 0.79 2.24
N GLY A 149 2.44 -0.32 2.92
CA GLY A 149 3.46 -1.33 3.15
C GLY A 149 2.86 -2.71 3.21
N PHE A 150 3.65 -3.69 2.78
CA PHE A 150 3.29 -5.11 2.86
C PHE A 150 4.37 -5.83 3.65
N GLY A 151 3.99 -6.90 4.34
CA GLY A 151 4.98 -7.75 4.95
C GLY A 151 4.44 -9.10 5.39
N VAL A 152 5.38 -9.97 5.74
CA VAL A 152 5.13 -11.24 6.39
C VAL A 152 5.92 -11.32 7.68
N ILE A 153 5.31 -11.92 8.70
CA ILE A 153 5.91 -12.22 9.98
C ILE A 153 5.95 -13.74 10.07
N GLU A 154 7.14 -14.32 9.90
CA GLU A 154 7.34 -15.76 9.94
C GLU A 154 7.36 -16.26 11.38
N HIS A 155 6.60 -17.31 11.62
CA HIS A 155 6.53 -18.04 12.87
C HIS A 155 6.88 -19.52 12.66
N GLU A 156 6.76 -20.33 13.70
CA GLU A 156 7.23 -21.73 13.67
C GLU A 156 6.56 -22.60 12.59
N HIS A 157 5.24 -22.48 12.43
CA HIS A 157 4.44 -23.31 11.50
C HIS A 157 3.47 -22.51 10.62
N SER A 158 3.53 -21.18 10.70
CA SER A 158 2.67 -20.27 9.96
C SER A 158 3.37 -18.93 9.78
N PHE A 159 2.79 -18.07 8.96
CA PHE A 159 3.20 -16.68 8.90
C PHE A 159 1.99 -15.76 8.81
N THR A 160 2.04 -14.64 9.53
CA THR A 160 1.07 -13.56 9.40
C THR A 160 1.46 -12.69 8.22
N THR A 161 0.54 -12.45 7.29
CA THR A 161 0.69 -11.44 6.24
C THR A 161 -0.05 -10.19 6.65
N TYR A 162 0.53 -9.02 6.40
CA TYR A 162 -0.13 -7.75 6.64
C TYR A 162 -0.06 -6.81 5.43
N VAL A 163 -1.08 -5.95 5.34
CA VAL A 163 -1.13 -4.79 4.45
C VAL A 163 -1.44 -3.58 5.31
N ALA A 164 -0.51 -2.64 5.38
CA ALA A 164 -0.66 -1.38 6.08
C ALA A 164 -0.85 -0.27 5.04
N VAL A 165 -1.88 0.55 5.18
CA VAL A 165 -2.09 1.71 4.28
C VAL A 165 -2.42 2.95 5.07
N ASP A 166 -2.02 4.09 4.56
CA ASP A 166 -2.49 5.38 5.04
C ASP A 166 -4.02 5.50 4.91
N ARG A 167 -4.65 6.20 5.87
CA ARG A 167 -6.08 6.52 5.85
C ARG A 167 -6.55 7.19 4.57
N LEU A 168 -5.65 7.84 3.81
CA LEU A 168 -5.90 8.31 2.45
C LEU A 168 -6.53 7.22 1.57
N HIS A 169 -6.16 5.96 1.76
CA HIS A 169 -6.60 4.84 0.95
C HIS A 169 -7.68 3.97 1.62
N ARG A 170 -8.17 4.34 2.80
CA ARG A 170 -9.13 3.54 3.59
C ARG A 170 -10.35 3.08 2.78
N GLY A 171 -10.90 3.95 1.93
CA GLY A 171 -12.06 3.63 1.09
C GLY A 171 -11.79 2.56 0.02
N GLY A 172 -10.54 2.42 -0.43
CA GLY A 172 -10.15 1.38 -1.39
C GLY A 172 -10.06 -0.01 -0.74
N LEU A 173 -9.55 -0.08 0.49
CA LEU A 173 -9.50 -1.33 1.26
C LEU A 173 -10.88 -1.87 1.63
N THR A 174 -11.87 -1.01 1.86
CA THR A 174 -13.23 -1.45 2.19
C THR A 174 -13.98 -2.03 0.99
N ALA A 175 -13.60 -1.65 -0.23
CA ALA A 175 -14.24 -2.12 -1.46
C ALA A 175 -13.67 -3.45 -1.99
N VAL A 176 -12.44 -3.80 -1.58
CA VAL A 176 -11.71 -4.99 -2.04
C VAL A 176 -11.32 -5.84 -0.84
N SER A 177 -11.68 -7.12 -0.83
CA SER A 177 -11.10 -8.06 0.14
C SER A 177 -9.65 -8.34 -0.24
N ILE A 178 -8.74 -7.46 0.18
CA ILE A 178 -7.29 -7.56 -0.06
C ILE A 178 -6.75 -8.90 0.45
N GLU A 179 -7.28 -9.40 1.56
CA GLU A 179 -6.96 -10.75 2.05
C GLU A 179 -7.28 -11.82 0.99
N THR A 180 -8.54 -11.90 0.56
CA THR A 180 -8.99 -12.95 -0.37
C THR A 180 -8.17 -12.93 -1.66
N GLU A 181 -7.93 -11.73 -2.18
CA GLU A 181 -7.19 -11.55 -3.42
C GLU A 181 -5.70 -11.84 -3.28
N LEU A 182 -5.04 -11.35 -2.23
CA LEU A 182 -3.63 -11.61 -2.00
C LEU A 182 -3.39 -13.10 -1.73
N ARG A 183 -4.28 -13.78 -1.02
CA ARG A 183 -4.26 -15.25 -0.87
C ARG A 183 -4.38 -15.96 -2.22
N ALA A 184 -5.28 -15.52 -3.09
CA ALA A 184 -5.47 -16.11 -4.42
C ALA A 184 -4.24 -15.90 -5.32
N LEU A 185 -3.69 -14.67 -5.35
CA LEU A 185 -2.48 -14.35 -6.09
C LEU A 185 -1.29 -15.16 -5.58
N TYR A 186 -1.09 -15.23 -4.26
CA TYR A 186 -0.01 -16.02 -3.67
C TYR A 186 -0.13 -17.51 -4.00
N ARG A 187 -1.33 -18.09 -3.89
CA ARG A 187 -1.58 -19.49 -4.26
C ARG A 187 -1.26 -19.74 -5.73
N ARG A 188 -1.67 -18.84 -6.62
CA ARG A 188 -1.33 -18.93 -8.04
C ARG A 188 0.19 -18.95 -8.24
N GLU A 189 0.92 -18.04 -7.61
CA GLU A 189 2.37 -17.95 -7.74
C GLU A 189 3.13 -19.13 -7.13
N LEU A 190 2.52 -19.87 -6.20
CA LEU A 190 3.02 -21.14 -5.68
C LEU A 190 2.83 -22.29 -6.67
N CYS A 191 1.67 -22.37 -7.33
CA CYS A 191 1.35 -23.43 -8.29
C CYS A 191 2.06 -23.24 -9.64
N ASP A 192 2.15 -21.99 -10.11
CA ASP A 192 2.65 -21.67 -11.46
C ASP A 192 4.19 -21.77 -11.59
N GLY A 193 4.92 -22.13 -10.52
CA GLY A 193 6.36 -22.41 -10.61
C GLY A 193 7.17 -21.31 -11.31
N GLY A 194 6.81 -20.04 -11.12
CA GLY A 194 7.48 -18.90 -11.76
C GLY A 194 7.30 -18.82 -13.28
N GLY A 195 6.17 -18.26 -13.74
CA GLY A 195 6.05 -17.96 -15.18
C GLY A 195 4.72 -17.35 -15.61
N ARG A 196 4.81 -16.13 -16.14
CA ARG A 196 3.82 -15.38 -16.96
C ARG A 196 2.65 -14.69 -16.22
N SER A 197 2.92 -13.43 -15.87
CA SER A 197 1.90 -12.40 -15.69
C SER A 197 1.02 -12.28 -16.95
N ARG A 198 -0.30 -12.33 -16.77
CA ARG A 198 -1.32 -12.03 -17.80
C ARG A 198 -1.79 -10.60 -17.53
N ARG A 199 -1.68 -9.72 -18.54
CA ARG A 199 -1.94 -8.27 -18.45
C ARG A 199 -3.33 -7.95 -17.87
N PRO A 200 -3.48 -6.97 -16.97
CA PRO A 200 -4.79 -6.41 -16.62
C PRO A 200 -5.36 -5.60 -17.79
N ALA A 201 -6.67 -5.68 -18.00
CA ALA A 201 -7.42 -4.99 -19.05
C ALA A 201 -7.46 -3.46 -18.82
N ASP A 202 -7.38 -2.72 -19.91
CA ASP A 202 -7.45 -1.25 -19.97
C ASP A 202 -8.76 -0.72 -19.39
N TYR A 203 -8.70 -0.06 -18.24
CA TYR A 203 -9.80 0.76 -17.72
C TYR A 203 -9.36 2.22 -17.62
N CYS A 204 -9.37 2.91 -18.77
CA CYS A 204 -9.37 4.38 -18.85
C CYS A 204 -10.14 4.89 -20.08
N ARG A 205 -11.30 4.30 -20.40
CA ARG A 205 -12.27 4.90 -21.33
C ARG A 205 -13.70 4.71 -20.86
N SER A 206 -14.23 5.72 -20.17
CA SER A 206 -15.60 6.22 -20.38
C SER A 206 -15.85 7.42 -19.49
N ALA A 207 -15.55 8.62 -20.00
CA ALA A 207 -16.30 9.81 -19.63
C ALA A 207 -17.23 10.10 -20.81
N THR A 208 -18.48 9.65 -20.72
CA THR A 208 -19.53 10.12 -21.62
C THR A 208 -20.10 11.40 -21.01
N PRO A 209 -20.21 12.52 -21.75
CA PRO A 209 -20.89 13.69 -21.25
C PRO A 209 -22.39 13.41 -21.23
N ILE A 210 -23.02 13.65 -20.08
CA ILE A 210 -24.47 13.74 -19.99
C ILE A 210 -24.86 15.10 -20.59
N ALA A 211 -25.71 15.04 -21.62
CA ALA A 211 -26.35 16.19 -22.25
C ALA A 211 -27.37 16.85 -21.31
#